data_AF-A0A3N4Z948-F1
#
_entry.id   AF-A0A3N4Z948-F1
#
_cell.length_a   1.000
_cell.length_b   1.000
_cell.length_c   1.000
_cell.angle_alpha   90.00
_cell.angle_beta   90.00
_cell.angle_gamma   90.00
#
_symmetry.space_group_name_H-M   'P 1'
#
loop_
_entity.id
_entity.type
_entity.pdbx_description
1 polymer ?
#
loop_
_entity_poly.entity_id
_entity_poly.type
_entity_poly.pdbx_seq_one_letter_code
_entity_poly.pdbx_strand_id
1 'polypeptide(L)'
;MNKQQKLKNTAEGLLAGLAAVGFEGPWRWAHCEWEGAFLRVWKMWPPARDAKVFRTFQVGGSADGRTSQARDILFAVKSTSPFDGYDRGPLNPAPRGLTPEEYLEIWEEGATPAEWMVLALAFLTEMDEPLRD
;
A
#
# COMPACT_ATOMS: atom_id res chain seq x y z
N MET A 1 -11.13 -8.44 10.63
CA MET A 1 -10.13 -7.41 10.99
C MET A 1 -10.78 -6.09 11.39
N ASN A 2 -10.22 -5.41 12.40
CA ASN A 2 -10.58 -4.04 12.78
C ASN A 2 -9.94 -3.00 11.82
N LYS A 3 -10.31 -1.70 11.95
CA LYS A 3 -9.80 -0.62 11.08
C LYS A 3 -8.27 -0.56 11.05
N GLN A 4 -7.60 -0.66 12.21
CA GLN A 4 -6.14 -0.54 12.29
C GLN A 4 -5.43 -1.72 11.63
N GLN A 5 -5.92 -2.95 11.83
CA GLN A 5 -5.40 -4.16 11.17
C GLN A 5 -5.53 -4.05 9.65
N LYS A 6 -6.64 -3.49 9.19
CA LYS A 6 -6.91 -3.29 7.76
C LYS A 6 -5.98 -2.26 7.11
N LEU A 7 -5.75 -1.13 7.80
CA LEU A 7 -4.76 -0.14 7.35
C LEU A 7 -3.36 -0.73 7.32
N LYS A 8 -2.98 -1.51 8.34
CA LYS A 8 -1.68 -2.21 8.40
C LYS A 8 -1.49 -3.17 7.23
N ASN A 9 -2.46 -4.04 6.98
CA ASN A 9 -2.44 -4.98 5.85
C ASN A 9 -2.38 -4.25 4.50
N THR A 10 -3.03 -3.09 4.39
CA THR A 10 -2.95 -2.32 3.15
C THR A 10 -1.56 -1.72 2.95
N ALA A 11 -0.97 -1.18 4.01
CA ALA A 11 0.34 -0.58 3.97
C ALA A 11 1.42 -1.62 3.68
N GLU A 12 1.38 -2.75 4.40
CA GLU A 12 2.35 -3.84 4.22
C GLU A 12 2.14 -4.54 2.88
N GLY A 13 0.90 -4.75 2.43
CA GLY A 13 0.61 -5.27 1.09
C GLY A 13 1.13 -4.37 -0.04
N LEU A 14 0.97 -3.05 0.08
CA LEU A 14 1.52 -2.10 -0.91
C LEU A 14 3.05 -2.15 -0.92
N LEU A 15 3.70 -2.09 0.24
CA LEU A 15 5.17 -2.07 0.35
C LEU A 15 5.80 -3.39 -0.09
N ALA A 16 5.19 -4.52 0.27
CA ALA A 16 5.60 -5.84 -0.22
C ALA A 16 5.38 -5.96 -1.73
N GLY A 17 4.26 -5.46 -2.26
CA GLY A 17 4.01 -5.40 -3.70
C GLY A 17 5.05 -4.59 -4.44
N LEU A 18 5.48 -3.46 -3.88
CA LEU A 18 6.56 -2.63 -4.43
C LEU A 18 7.89 -3.37 -4.45
N ALA A 19 8.26 -4.00 -3.34
CA ALA A 19 9.47 -4.81 -3.28
C ALA A 19 9.43 -5.99 -4.28
N ALA A 20 8.29 -6.67 -4.42
CA ALA A 20 8.08 -7.77 -5.36
C ALA A 20 8.28 -7.34 -6.83
N VAL A 21 7.88 -6.12 -7.18
CA VAL A 21 8.03 -5.60 -8.55
C VAL A 21 9.38 -4.90 -8.78
N GLY A 22 10.30 -5.01 -7.81
CA GLY A 22 11.67 -4.51 -7.92
C GLY A 22 11.89 -3.06 -7.53
N PHE A 23 10.92 -2.41 -6.86
CA PHE A 23 11.17 -1.09 -6.28
C PHE A 23 12.06 -1.23 -5.04
N GLU A 24 13.32 -0.84 -5.19
CA GLU A 24 14.31 -0.91 -4.12
C GLU A 24 14.14 0.20 -3.08
N GLY A 25 13.48 1.31 -3.42
CA GLY A 25 13.36 2.48 -2.53
C GLY A 25 14.64 3.33 -2.44
N PRO A 26 14.76 4.17 -1.39
CA PRO A 26 13.74 4.43 -0.38
C PRO A 26 12.51 5.14 -0.99
N TRP A 27 11.40 5.11 -0.27
CA TRP A 27 10.23 5.93 -0.59
C TRP A 27 10.55 7.41 -0.38
N ARG A 28 10.68 8.18 -1.47
CA ARG A 28 11.10 9.59 -1.43
C ARG A 28 10.00 10.59 -1.76
N TRP A 29 8.83 10.11 -2.17
CA TRP A 29 7.76 10.99 -2.64
C TRP A 29 7.10 11.76 -1.50
N ALA A 30 6.79 13.02 -1.76
CA ALA A 30 6.07 13.85 -0.81
C ALA A 30 4.67 13.29 -0.58
N HIS A 31 4.12 13.53 0.62
CA HIS A 31 2.83 12.96 0.99
C HIS A 31 1.72 13.25 -0.02
N CYS A 32 1.64 14.47 -0.56
CA CYS A 32 0.60 14.84 -1.51
C CYS A 32 0.73 14.14 -2.87
N GLU A 33 1.95 13.85 -3.33
CA GLU A 33 2.21 13.25 -4.64
C GLU A 33 1.72 11.80 -4.65
N TRP A 34 2.16 11.03 -3.66
CA TRP A 34 1.81 9.62 -3.59
C TRP A 34 0.36 9.39 -3.23
N GLU A 35 -0.22 10.24 -2.38
CA GLU A 35 -1.59 10.11 -1.91
C GLU A 35 -2.58 10.18 -3.09
N GLY A 36 -2.35 11.12 -4.01
CA GLY A 36 -3.15 11.26 -5.22
C GLY A 36 -3.03 10.05 -6.16
N ALA A 37 -1.79 9.65 -6.47
CA ALA A 37 -1.53 8.48 -7.31
C ALA A 37 -2.13 7.21 -6.73
N PHE A 38 -1.91 6.95 -5.44
CA PHE A 38 -2.46 5.80 -4.74
C PHE A 38 -3.98 5.79 -4.79
N LEU A 39 -4.65 6.92 -4.50
CA LEU A 39 -6.11 6.99 -4.57
C LEU A 39 -6.67 6.75 -5.99
N ARG A 40 -5.95 7.14 -7.05
CA ARG A 40 -6.36 6.87 -8.44
C ARG A 40 -6.27 5.39 -8.77
N VAL A 41 -5.13 4.74 -8.44
CA VAL A 41 -4.95 3.32 -8.73
C VAL A 41 -5.79 2.42 -7.84
N TRP A 42 -5.99 2.82 -6.58
CA TRP A 42 -6.80 2.07 -5.64
C TRP A 42 -8.27 1.95 -6.10
N LYS A 43 -8.80 3.00 -6.75
CA LYS A 43 -10.15 2.97 -7.34
C LYS A 43 -10.30 1.99 -8.50
N MET A 44 -9.20 1.67 -9.19
CA MET A 44 -9.19 0.72 -10.31
C MET A 44 -9.11 -0.73 -9.86
N TRP A 45 -8.87 -0.98 -8.56
CA TRP A 45 -8.72 -2.33 -8.03
C TRP A 45 -10.06 -3.06 -7.98
N PRO A 46 -10.14 -4.36 -8.37
CA PRO A 46 -11.41 -5.07 -8.42
C PRO A 46 -12.11 -5.09 -7.06
N PRO A 47 -13.45 -5.05 -7.04
CA PRO A 47 -14.23 -5.08 -5.81
C PRO A 47 -13.91 -6.34 -5.00
N ALA A 48 -13.85 -6.19 -3.68
CA ALA A 48 -13.58 -7.31 -2.78
C ALA A 48 -14.61 -8.42 -3.02
N ARG A 49 -14.16 -9.65 -3.24
CA ARG A 49 -15.03 -10.83 -3.37
C ARG A 49 -15.70 -11.22 -2.03
N ASP A 50 -15.16 -10.75 -0.91
CA ASP A 50 -15.71 -10.92 0.44
C ASP A 50 -15.73 -9.56 1.17
N ALA A 51 -16.89 -9.17 1.70
CA ALA A 51 -17.07 -7.92 2.45
C ALA A 51 -16.24 -7.86 3.76
N LYS A 52 -15.73 -9.00 4.24
CA LYS A 52 -14.80 -9.07 5.39
C LYS A 52 -13.39 -8.66 5.02
N VAL A 53 -13.06 -8.74 3.72
CA VAL A 53 -11.76 -8.52 3.14
C VAL A 53 -11.67 -7.10 2.58
N PHE A 54 -10.57 -6.42 2.89
CA PHE A 54 -10.38 -4.99 2.68
C PHE A 54 -9.92 -4.70 1.24
N ARG A 55 -10.82 -4.30 0.33
CA ARG A 55 -10.38 -3.64 -0.92
C ARG A 55 -11.19 -2.42 -1.35
N THR A 56 -12.47 -2.35 -1.04
CA THR A 56 -13.29 -1.19 -1.40
C THR A 56 -13.89 -0.57 -0.14
N PHE A 57 -13.12 0.28 0.52
CA PHE A 57 -13.72 1.19 1.49
C PHE A 57 -14.23 2.44 0.76
N GLN A 58 -15.55 2.59 0.69
CA GLN A 58 -16.13 3.92 0.84
C GLN A 58 -16.20 4.19 2.35
N VAL A 59 -15.13 4.70 2.98
CA VAL A 59 -15.34 5.49 4.20
C VAL A 59 -15.44 6.94 3.73
N GLY A 60 -16.43 7.68 4.22
CA GLY A 60 -16.38 9.13 4.14
C GLY A 60 -15.04 9.61 4.70
N GLY A 61 -14.47 10.65 4.09
CA GLY A 61 -13.49 11.45 4.81
C GLY A 61 -14.05 11.77 6.19
N SER A 62 -13.17 11.97 7.17
CA SER A 62 -13.53 12.59 8.44
C SER A 62 -14.58 13.69 8.16
N ALA A 63 -15.66 13.78 8.95
CA ALA A 63 -16.76 14.71 8.67
C ALA A 63 -16.29 16.18 8.52
N ASP A 64 -15.05 16.46 8.91
CA ASP A 64 -14.30 17.72 8.85
C ASP A 64 -13.16 17.76 7.80
N GLY A 65 -12.97 16.73 6.97
CA GLY A 65 -12.04 16.73 5.82
C GLY A 65 -10.54 16.83 6.15
N ARG A 66 -10.16 16.68 7.43
CA ARG A 66 -8.78 16.99 7.89
C ARG A 66 -7.74 15.90 7.70
N THR A 67 -8.14 14.65 7.45
CA THR A 67 -7.21 13.52 7.26
C THR A 67 -7.61 12.67 6.05
N SER A 68 -6.63 12.41 5.19
CA SER A 68 -6.79 11.52 4.05
C SER A 68 -6.55 10.06 4.44
N GLN A 69 -7.38 9.15 3.93
CA GLN A 69 -7.27 7.72 4.22
C GLN A 69 -5.98 7.10 3.67
N ALA A 70 -5.51 7.60 2.53
CA ALA A 70 -4.23 7.21 2.00
C ALA A 70 -3.13 7.58 3.01
N ARG A 71 -3.15 8.79 3.56
CA ARG A 71 -2.22 9.18 4.63
C ARG A 71 -2.25 8.22 5.83
N ASP A 72 -3.44 7.83 6.30
CA ASP A 72 -3.59 6.88 7.42
C ASP A 72 -2.97 5.50 7.12
N ILE A 73 -2.92 5.07 5.86
CA ILE A 73 -2.36 3.77 5.45
C ILE A 73 -0.85 3.74 5.73
N LEU A 74 -0.07 4.67 5.18
CA LEU A 74 1.39 4.64 5.38
C LEU A 74 1.79 4.92 6.84
N PHE A 75 1.00 5.71 7.58
CA PHE A 75 1.21 5.88 9.03
C PHE A 75 0.88 4.62 9.86
N ALA A 76 0.26 3.60 9.27
CA ALA A 76 0.01 2.32 9.95
C ALA A 76 1.26 1.42 10.00
N VAL A 77 2.33 1.74 9.26
CA VAL A 77 3.62 1.06 9.36
C VAL A 77 4.27 1.42 10.69
N LYS A 78 4.33 0.46 11.60
CA LYS A 78 4.95 0.60 12.93
C LYS A 78 6.35 -0.01 12.93
N SER A 79 7.13 0.26 13.97
CA SER A 79 8.46 -0.33 14.20
C SER A 79 8.51 -1.86 14.24
N THR A 80 7.37 -2.53 14.40
CA THR A 80 7.25 -4.00 14.35
C THR A 80 6.94 -4.55 12.96
N SER A 81 6.73 -3.68 11.98
CA SER A 81 6.53 -4.05 10.58
C SER A 81 7.87 -4.44 9.95
N PRO A 82 7.91 -5.46 9.06
CA PRO A 82 9.12 -5.76 8.29
C PRO A 82 9.51 -4.65 7.32
N PHE A 83 8.64 -3.65 7.10
CA PHE A 83 8.87 -2.48 6.25
C PHE A 83 9.04 -1.18 7.06
N ASP A 84 9.34 -1.26 8.37
CA ASP A 84 9.73 -0.06 9.10
C ASP A 84 10.95 0.63 8.45
N GLY A 85 10.91 1.96 8.38
CA GLY A 85 11.95 2.76 7.73
C GLY A 85 11.95 2.72 6.21
N TYR A 86 10.84 2.32 5.57
CA TYR A 86 10.65 2.34 4.11
C TYR A 86 10.95 3.71 3.45
N ASP A 87 10.84 4.80 4.23
CA ASP A 87 11.11 6.19 3.83
C ASP A 87 12.59 6.60 3.99
N ARG A 88 13.36 5.85 4.77
CA ARG A 88 14.76 6.18 5.12
C ARG A 88 15.78 5.28 4.44
N GLY A 89 15.41 4.06 4.08
CA GLY A 89 16.30 3.08 3.46
C GLY A 89 15.61 2.23 2.41
N PRO A 90 16.36 1.35 1.74
CA PRO A 90 15.80 0.43 0.77
C PRO A 90 14.65 -0.38 1.37
N LEU A 91 13.63 -0.71 0.57
CA LEU A 91 12.59 -1.63 0.98
C LEU A 91 13.22 -2.99 1.34
N ASN A 92 12.68 -3.61 2.38
CA ASN A 92 13.17 -4.91 2.83
C ASN A 92 12.93 -5.96 1.73
N PRO A 93 13.99 -6.54 1.13
CA PRO A 93 13.83 -7.54 0.09
C PRO A 93 13.49 -8.93 0.64
N ALA A 94 13.59 -9.12 1.96
CA ALA A 94 13.31 -10.38 2.65
C ALA A 94 12.40 -10.18 3.87
N PRO A 95 11.17 -9.66 3.72
CA PRO A 95 10.27 -9.42 4.83
C PRO A 95 9.97 -10.72 5.58
N ARG A 96 10.31 -10.75 6.88
CA ARG A 96 10.22 -11.96 7.73
C ARG A 96 11.04 -13.17 7.20
N GLY A 97 12.09 -12.93 6.40
CA GLY A 97 12.92 -13.97 5.81
C GLY A 97 12.28 -14.70 4.62
N LEU A 98 11.19 -14.14 4.06
CA LEU A 98 10.49 -14.64 2.88
C LEU A 98 10.81 -13.74 1.68
N THR A 99 10.60 -14.23 0.46
CA THR A 99 10.48 -13.32 -0.70
C THR A 99 9.26 -12.39 -0.51
N PRO A 100 9.24 -11.21 -1.14
CA PRO A 100 8.09 -10.31 -1.05
C PRO A 100 6.77 -10.97 -1.51
N GLU A 101 6.82 -11.81 -2.53
CA GLU A 101 5.67 -12.56 -3.05
C GLU A 101 5.16 -13.61 -2.06
N GLU A 102 6.05 -14.39 -1.44
CA GLU A 102 5.69 -15.34 -0.39
C GLU A 102 5.12 -14.63 0.85
N TYR A 103 5.68 -13.46 1.19
CA TYR A 103 5.13 -12.63 2.25
C TYR A 103 3.71 -12.20 1.95
N LEU A 104 3.44 -11.71 0.72
CA LEU A 104 2.10 -11.33 0.28
C LEU A 104 1.12 -12.52 0.34
N GLU A 105 1.56 -13.72 -0.01
CA GLU A 105 0.69 -14.91 0.01
C GLU A 105 0.32 -15.36 1.43
N ILE A 106 1.27 -15.27 2.37
CA ILE A 106 1.12 -15.82 3.73
C ILE A 106 0.53 -14.79 4.70
N TRP A 107 0.98 -13.54 4.62
CA TRP A 107 0.75 -12.53 5.65
C TRP A 107 -0.30 -11.49 5.26
N GLU A 108 -0.52 -11.27 3.97
CA GLU A 108 -1.44 -10.22 3.51
C GLU A 108 -2.76 -10.84 3.08
N GLU A 109 -3.82 -10.45 3.78
CA GLU A 109 -5.16 -10.89 3.43
C GLU A 109 -5.70 -10.00 2.32
N GLY A 110 -6.27 -10.64 1.30
CA GLY A 110 -7.41 -10.05 0.64
C GLY A 110 -7.47 -9.96 -0.87
N ALA A 111 -6.51 -10.44 -1.65
CA ALA A 111 -5.17 -9.91 -1.80
C ALA A 111 -4.29 -11.01 -2.38
N THR A 112 -4.49 -11.46 -3.63
CA THR A 112 -3.46 -12.34 -4.22
C THR A 112 -2.17 -11.54 -4.43
N PRO A 113 -0.99 -12.17 -4.36
CA PRO A 113 0.29 -11.49 -4.61
C PRO A 113 0.29 -10.72 -5.94
N ALA A 114 -0.22 -11.35 -7.00
CA ALA A 114 -0.32 -10.73 -8.32
C ALA A 114 -1.17 -9.45 -8.32
N GLU A 115 -2.26 -9.39 -7.56
CA GLU A 115 -3.10 -8.20 -7.48
C GLU A 115 -2.43 -7.06 -6.70
N TRP A 116 -1.64 -7.39 -5.67
CA TRP A 116 -0.80 -6.41 -4.97
C TRP A 116 0.30 -5.86 -5.87
N MET A 117 0.95 -6.73 -6.65
CA MET A 117 1.98 -6.34 -7.62
C MET A 117 1.39 -5.46 -8.73
N VAL A 118 0.21 -5.77 -9.25
CA VAL A 118 -0.49 -4.92 -10.23
C VAL A 118 -0.79 -3.54 -9.65
N LEU A 119 -1.26 -3.47 -8.41
CA LEU A 119 -1.48 -2.19 -7.72
C LEU A 119 -0.17 -1.41 -7.57
N ALA A 120 0.92 -2.08 -7.18
CA ALA A 120 2.24 -1.48 -7.02
C ALA A 120 2.79 -0.94 -8.35
N LEU A 121 2.69 -1.70 -9.45
CA LEU A 121 3.09 -1.25 -10.79
C LEU A 121 2.26 -0.06 -11.27
N ALA A 122 0.93 -0.12 -11.09
CA ALA A 122 0.05 0.99 -11.45
C ALA A 122 0.40 2.24 -10.63
N PHE A 123 0.65 2.08 -9.33
CA PHE A 123 1.09 3.16 -8.45
C PHE A 123 2.41 3.76 -8.95
N LEU A 124 3.43 2.95 -9.22
CA LEU A 124 4.71 3.43 -9.75
C LEU A 124 4.55 4.17 -11.08
N THR A 125 3.69 3.67 -11.97
CA THR A 125 3.38 4.33 -13.25
C THR A 125 2.77 5.72 -13.02
N GLU A 126 1.82 5.83 -12.09
CA GLU A 126 1.19 7.10 -11.70
C GLU A 126 2.12 8.05 -10.94
N MET A 127 3.18 7.52 -10.34
CA MET A 127 4.24 8.33 -9.72
C MET A 127 5.30 8.81 -10.71
N ASP A 128 5.48 8.08 -11.82
CA ASP A 128 6.44 8.43 -12.90
C ASP A 128 5.84 9.37 -13.96
N GLU A 129 4.50 9.38 -14.11
CA GLU A 129 3.79 10.42 -14.84
C GLU A 129 3.53 11.63 -13.92
N PRO A 130 4.33 12.72 -13.98
CA PRO A 130 4.01 13.92 -13.22
C PRO A 130 2.66 14.45 -13.71
N LEU A 131 1.79 14.77 -12.74
CA LEU A 131 0.50 15.43 -12.94
C LEU A 131 0.63 16.48 -14.06
N ARG A 132 0.02 16.21 -15.21
CA ARG A 132 -0.16 17.23 -16.25
C ARG A 132 -1.07 18.30 -15.65
N ASP A 133 -0.54 19.52 -15.58
CA ASP A 133 -1.22 20.76 -15.21
C ASP A 133 -2.58 20.94 -15.92
#